data_AF-A0A7S0WJI5-F1
#
_entry.id   AF-A0A7S0WJI5-F1
#
_cell.length_a   1.000
_cell.length_b   1.000
_cell.length_c   1.000
_cell.angle_alpha   90.00
_cell.angle_beta   90.00
_cell.angle_gamma   90.00
#
_symmetry.space_group_name_H-M   'P 1'
#
loop_
_entity.id
_entity.type
_entity.pdbx_description
1 polymer ?
#
loop_
_entity_poly.entity_id
_entity_poly.type
_entity_poly.pdbx_seq_one_letter_code
_entity_poly.pdbx_strand_id
1 'polypeptide(L)'
;PGTVHVTLARISKTARAMNIDYAPALVGFEYKAGGKTLPVFNGVVICEEFKEELLKQHELAEEARAVALEAKLYKDACLKWRLLLGAMWTRAALREEFQPTLAEPA
;
A
#
# COMPACT_ATOMS: atom_id res chain seq x y z
N PRO A 1 5.06 15.89 33.15
CA PRO A 1 5.00 15.01 31.95
C PRO A 1 3.59 15.03 31.36
N GLY A 2 3.43 15.51 30.12
CA GLY A 2 2.13 15.67 29.47
C GLY A 2 2.14 15.33 27.97
N THR A 3 3.20 14.66 27.52
CA THR A 3 3.39 14.26 26.12
C THR A 3 3.71 12.77 26.03
N VAL A 4 3.12 12.11 25.05
CA VAL A 4 3.26 10.67 24.80
C VAL A 4 3.85 10.46 23.42
N HIS A 5 4.79 9.52 23.36
CA HIS A 5 5.34 9.00 22.12
C HIS A 5 4.48 7.84 21.62
N VAL A 6 3.97 7.96 20.39
CA VAL A 6 3.16 6.93 19.72
C VAL A 6 3.94 6.40 18.52
N THR A 7 4.34 5.12 18.59
CA THR A 7 5.13 4.42 17.57
C THR A 7 4.24 3.58 16.64
N LEU A 8 3.33 4.25 15.94
CA LEU A 8 2.46 3.60 14.95
C LEU A 8 2.80 4.06 13.53
N ALA A 9 2.71 3.14 12.57
CA ALA A 9 2.95 3.46 11.18
C ALA A 9 1.88 4.42 10.66
N ARG A 10 2.27 5.47 9.94
CA ARG A 10 1.33 6.42 9.28
C ARG A 10 0.42 7.20 10.24
N ILE A 11 0.70 7.17 11.53
CA ILE A 11 -0.02 7.93 12.58
C ILE A 11 0.00 9.44 12.33
N SER A 12 1.08 9.96 11.72
CA SER A 12 1.22 11.36 11.34
C SER A 12 0.14 11.83 10.35
N LYS A 13 -0.34 10.93 9.47
CA LYS A 13 -1.44 11.25 8.55
C LYS A 13 -2.75 11.37 9.29
N THR A 14 -3.00 10.48 10.25
CA THR A 14 -4.21 10.52 11.09
C THR A 14 -4.20 11.77 11.96
N ALA A 15 -3.09 12.10 12.61
CA ALA A 15 -2.95 13.32 13.42
C ALA A 15 -3.20 14.59 12.60
N ARG A 16 -2.67 14.63 11.36
CA ARG A 16 -2.93 15.73 10.42
C ARG A 16 -4.40 15.81 10.00
N ALA A 17 -5.08 14.69 9.81
CA ALA A 17 -6.50 14.68 9.45
C ALA A 17 -7.40 15.22 10.58
N MET A 18 -6.98 15.01 11.83
CA MET A 18 -7.68 15.50 13.01
C MET A 18 -7.27 16.92 13.45
N ASN A 19 -6.32 17.55 12.77
CA ASN A 19 -5.70 18.83 13.17
C ASN A 19 -5.16 18.83 14.61
N ILE A 20 -4.57 17.72 15.04
CA ILE A 20 -3.89 17.64 16.34
C ILE A 20 -2.44 18.11 16.15
N ASP A 21 -1.95 18.95 17.06
CA ASP A 21 -0.55 19.35 17.11
C ASP A 21 0.33 18.14 17.44
N TYR A 22 1.28 17.84 16.54
CA TYR A 22 2.20 16.72 16.72
C TYR A 22 3.62 17.10 16.27
N ALA A 23 4.61 16.47 16.90
CA ALA A 23 6.00 16.55 16.49
C ALA A 23 6.48 15.16 16.03
N PRO A 24 7.19 15.03 14.89
CA PRO A 24 7.81 13.76 14.51
C PRO A 24 8.89 13.39 15.54
N ALA A 25 8.87 12.14 16.01
CA ALA A 25 9.81 11.68 17.04
C ALA A 25 11.13 11.22 16.41
N LEU A 26 12.20 11.98 16.64
CA LEU A 26 13.56 11.58 16.31
C LEU A 26 14.04 10.58 17.38
N VAL A 27 14.16 9.30 17.04
CA VAL A 27 14.52 8.24 18.00
C VAL A 27 15.99 7.85 17.90
N GLY A 28 16.67 8.21 16.81
CA GLY A 28 18.10 7.95 16.68
C GLY A 28 18.69 8.42 15.36
N PHE A 29 19.85 7.86 15.04
CA PHE A 29 20.57 8.12 13.80
C PHE A 29 21.05 6.81 13.19
N GLU A 30 20.91 6.69 11.88
CA GLU A 30 21.41 5.56 11.10
C GLU A 30 22.69 5.98 10.38
N TYR A 31 23.75 5.19 10.55
CA TYR A 31 25.03 5.39 9.88
C TYR A 31 25.10 4.51 8.63
N LYS A 32 25.14 5.12 7.46
CA LYS A 32 25.28 4.40 6.19
C LYS A 32 26.74 4.34 5.75
N ALA A 33 27.11 3.25 5.07
CA ALA A 33 28.42 3.11 4.45
C ALA A 33 28.69 4.33 3.54
N GLY A 34 29.79 5.03 3.78
CA GLY A 34 30.09 6.33 3.16
C GLY A 34 30.01 7.54 4.12
N GLY A 35 29.93 7.32 5.43
CA GLY A 35 30.10 8.37 6.45
C GLY A 35 28.90 9.31 6.61
N LYS A 36 27.75 9.00 5.99
CA LYS A 36 26.53 9.79 6.10
C LYS A 36 25.72 9.33 7.31
N THR A 37 25.36 10.28 8.17
CA THR A 37 24.48 10.10 9.33
C THR A 37 23.10 10.64 8.99
N LEU A 38 22.08 9.78 9.00
CA LEU A 38 20.70 10.17 8.73
C LEU A 38 19.85 10.09 10.01
N PRO A 39 19.02 11.11 10.31
CA PRO A 39 18.08 11.05 11.42
C PRO A 39 17.02 9.97 11.19
N VAL A 40 16.79 9.13 12.19
CA VAL A 40 15.74 8.11 12.21
C VAL A 40 14.53 8.66 12.95
N PHE A 41 13.47 8.91 12.19
CA PHE A 41 12.17 9.28 12.76
C PHE A 41 11.31 8.03 12.94
N ASN A 42 10.83 7.81 14.16
CA ASN A 42 9.92 6.71 14.46
C ASN A 42 8.74 7.22 15.27
N GLY A 43 7.56 7.27 14.63
CA GLY A 43 6.34 7.72 15.28
C GLY A 43 6.25 9.23 15.48
N VAL A 44 5.34 9.63 16.37
CA VAL A 44 5.04 11.04 16.67
C VAL A 44 4.90 11.24 18.18
N VAL A 45 5.22 12.44 18.65
CA VAL A 45 4.97 12.91 20.02
C VAL A 45 3.74 13.82 20.00
N ILE A 46 2.78 13.54 20.88
CA ILE A 46 1.49 14.23 20.97
C ILE A 46 1.17 14.46 22.45
N CYS A 47 0.32 15.45 22.75
CA CYS A 47 -0.20 15.65 24.10
C CYS A 47 -1.04 14.45 24.56
N GLU A 48 -0.96 14.12 25.86
CA GLU A 48 -1.63 12.96 26.46
C GLU A 48 -3.15 12.92 26.22
N GLU A 49 -3.80 14.09 26.22
CA GLU A 49 -5.24 14.26 26.05
C GLU A 49 -5.78 13.73 24.72
N PHE A 50 -4.99 13.82 23.65
CA PHE A 50 -5.40 13.42 22.31
C PHE A 50 -5.01 11.98 21.96
N LYS A 51 -4.34 11.27 22.87
CA LYS A 51 -3.82 9.92 22.62
C LYS A 51 -4.93 8.94 22.26
N GLU A 52 -5.99 8.87 23.07
CA GLU A 52 -7.05 7.87 22.90
C GLU A 52 -7.85 8.12 21.62
N GLU A 53 -8.22 9.38 21.38
CA GLU A 53 -8.97 9.75 20.19
C GLU A 53 -8.16 9.48 18.91
N LEU A 54 -6.87 9.80 18.92
CA LEU A 54 -6.00 9.53 17.78
C LEU A 54 -5.88 8.02 17.50
N LEU A 55 -5.74 7.18 18.53
CA LEU A 55 -5.64 5.74 18.38
C LEU A 55 -6.91 5.16 17.74
N LYS A 56 -8.08 5.57 18.24
CA LYS A 56 -9.37 5.15 17.70
C LYS A 56 -9.55 5.54 16.23
N GLN A 57 -9.25 6.79 15.88
CA GLN A 57 -9.33 7.23 14.49
C GLN A 57 -8.28 6.54 13.60
N HIS A 58 -7.13 6.20 14.15
CA HIS A 58 -6.09 5.49 13.43
C HIS A 58 -6.53 4.07 13.07
N GLU A 59 -7.15 3.35 14.00
CA GLU A 59 -7.71 2.01 13.77
C GLU A 59 -8.72 2.03 12.62
N LEU A 60 -9.72 2.93 12.69
CA LEU A 60 -10.72 3.10 11.63
C LEU A 60 -10.08 3.42 10.27
N ALA A 61 -9.06 4.27 10.25
CA ALA A 61 -8.37 4.66 9.03
C ALA A 61 -7.54 3.51 8.42
N GLU A 62 -6.96 2.63 9.23
CA GLU A 62 -6.23 1.46 8.75
C GLU A 62 -7.20 0.36 8.26
N GLU A 63 -8.33 0.15 8.95
CA GLU A 63 -9.40 -0.76 8.49
C GLU A 63 -9.93 -0.35 7.11
N ALA A 64 -10.28 0.93 6.93
CA ALA A 64 -10.75 1.43 5.65
C ALA A 64 -9.71 1.24 4.52
N ARG A 65 -8.42 1.34 4.84
CA ARG A 65 -7.34 1.09 3.87
C ARG A 65 -7.18 -0.38 3.55
N ALA A 66 -7.31 -1.27 4.53
CA ALA A 66 -7.25 -2.71 4.29
C ALA A 66 -8.33 -3.12 3.28
N VAL A 67 -9.57 -2.68 3.51
CA VAL A 67 -10.69 -2.92 2.58
C VAL A 67 -10.43 -2.33 1.19
N ALA A 68 -9.91 -1.10 1.12
CA ALA A 68 -9.59 -0.47 -0.17
C ALA A 68 -8.45 -1.20 -0.92
N LEU A 69 -7.47 -1.75 -0.20
CA LEU A 69 -6.37 -2.51 -0.77
C LEU A 69 -6.88 -3.85 -1.33
N GLU A 70 -7.70 -4.57 -0.58
CA GLU A 70 -8.35 -5.80 -1.04
C GLU A 70 -9.18 -5.56 -2.30
N ALA A 71 -9.98 -4.49 -2.32
CA ALA A 71 -10.76 -4.12 -3.49
C ALA A 71 -9.89 -3.80 -4.72
N LYS A 72 -8.72 -3.16 -4.53
CA LYS A 72 -7.75 -2.92 -5.61
C LYS A 72 -7.13 -4.22 -6.11
N LEU A 73 -6.69 -5.09 -5.20
CA LEU A 73 -6.13 -6.40 -5.55
C LEU A 73 -7.12 -7.24 -6.35
N TYR A 74 -8.39 -7.24 -5.94
CA TYR A 74 -9.45 -7.95 -6.65
C TYR A 74 -9.66 -7.39 -8.07
N LYS A 75 -9.73 -6.06 -8.22
CA LYS A 75 -9.86 -5.42 -9.54
C LYS A 75 -8.68 -5.73 -10.44
N ASP A 76 -7.45 -5.66 -9.92
CA ASP A 76 -6.24 -5.97 -10.66
C ASP A 76 -6.21 -7.44 -11.08
N ALA A 77 -6.64 -8.36 -10.21
CA ALA A 77 -6.78 -9.76 -10.55
C ALA A 77 -7.79 -9.95 -11.69
N CYS A 78 -8.98 -9.36 -11.61
CA CYS A 78 -9.98 -9.44 -12.69
C CYS A 78 -9.46 -8.91 -14.03
N LEU A 79 -8.73 -7.78 -14.03
CA LEU A 79 -8.12 -7.23 -15.24
C LEU A 79 -7.08 -8.19 -15.84
N LYS A 80 -6.23 -8.78 -15.00
CA LYS A 80 -5.23 -9.78 -15.44
C LYS A 80 -5.89 -11.03 -16.00
N TRP A 81 -6.94 -11.54 -15.36
CA TRP A 81 -7.71 -12.68 -15.86
C TRP A 81 -8.37 -12.39 -17.21
N ARG A 82 -8.98 -11.20 -17.35
CA ARG A 82 -9.56 -10.77 -18.62
C ARG A 82 -8.52 -10.69 -19.72
N LEU A 83 -7.35 -10.12 -19.45
CA LEU A 83 -6.23 -10.05 -20.40
C LEU A 83 -5.77 -11.45 -20.81
N LEU A 84 -5.59 -12.36 -19.85
CA LEU A 84 -5.15 -13.72 -20.09
C LEU A 84 -6.13 -14.48 -21.00
N LEU A 85 -7.42 -14.45 -20.65
CA LEU A 85 -8.47 -15.12 -21.44
C LEU A 85 -8.57 -14.51 -22.85
N GLY A 86 -8.49 -13.18 -22.96
CA GLY A 86 -8.46 -12.49 -24.25
C GLY A 86 -7.28 -12.94 -25.12
N ALA A 87 -6.07 -13.01 -24.54
CA ALA A 87 -4.87 -13.46 -25.25
C ALA A 87 -4.94 -14.94 -25.65
N MET A 88 -5.53 -15.80 -24.82
CA MET A 88 -5.77 -17.20 -25.16
C MET A 88 -6.75 -17.33 -26.33
N TRP A 89 -7.85 -16.57 -26.29
CA TRP A 89 -8.87 -16.60 -27.33
C TRP A 89 -8.35 -16.08 -28.67
N THR A 90 -7.62 -14.96 -28.68
CA THR A 90 -7.02 -14.43 -29.92
C THR A 90 -6.01 -15.40 -30.52
N ARG A 91 -5.19 -16.06 -29.68
CA ARG A 91 -4.27 -17.11 -30.14
C ARG A 91 -5.01 -18.31 -30.73
N ALA A 92 -6.13 -18.72 -30.15
CA ALA A 92 -6.93 -19.82 -30.69
C ALA A 92 -7.58 -19.46 -32.03
N ALA A 93 -8.20 -18.28 -32.12
CA ALA A 93 -8.82 -17.79 -33.35
C ALA A 93 -7.80 -17.65 -34.50
N LEU A 94 -6.64 -17.05 -34.23
CA LEU A 94 -5.56 -16.97 -35.22
C LEU A 94 -5.06 -18.35 -35.65
N ARG A 95 -5.04 -19.33 -34.74
CA ARG A 95 -4.65 -20.70 -35.08
C ARG A 95 -5.67 -21.37 -36.00
N GLU A 96 -6.96 -21.18 -35.77
CA GLU A 96 -8.01 -21.70 -36.66
C GLU A 96 -7.95 -21.07 -38.05
N GLU A 97 -7.71 -19.75 -38.12
CA GLU A 97 -7.70 -19.00 -39.39
C GLU A 97 -6.43 -19.24 -40.23
N PHE A 98 -5.26 -19.33 -39.59
CA PHE A 98 -3.95 -19.40 -40.28
C PHE A 98 -3.30 -20.78 -40.27
N GLN A 99 -3.97 -21.82 -39.75
CA GLN A 99 -3.50 -23.19 -39.89
C GLN A 99 -4.30 -23.88 -41.00
N PRO A 100 -4.01 -23.59 -42.28
CA PRO A 100 -4.58 -24.36 -43.37
C PRO A 100 -4.10 -25.80 -43.18
N THR A 101 -5.01 -26.73 -43.40
CA THR A 101 -4.75 -28.16 -43.52
C THR A 101 -3.52 -28.40 -44.39
N LEU A 102 -2.36 -28.66 -43.78
CA LEU A 102 -1.18 -29.25 -44.44
C LEU A 102 -1.45 -30.74 -44.74
N ALA A 103 -2.62 -31.04 -45.28
CA ALA A 103 -3.09 -32.39 -45.56
C ALA A 103 -4.01 -32.40 -46.79
N GLU A 104 -3.44 -32.10 -47.95
CA GLU A 104 -3.87 -32.76 -49.19
C GLU A 104 -2.68 -33.60 -49.68
N PRO A 105 -2.72 -34.93 -49.55
CA PRO A 105 -1.80 -35.80 -50.26
C PRO A 105 -2.22 -35.91 -51.74
N ALA A 106 -1.23 -35.77 -52.62
CA ALA A 106 -1.29 -36.05 -54.05
C ALA A 106 -1.54 -37.53 -54.37
#